data_AF-A0A2S2P1M9-F1
#
_entry.id   AF-A0A2S2P1M9-F1
#
_cell.length_a   1.000
_cell.length_b   1.000
_cell.length_c   1.000
_cell.angle_alpha   90.00
_cell.angle_beta   90.00
_cell.angle_gamma   90.00
#
_symmetry.space_group_name_H-M   'P 1'
#
loop_
_entity.id
_entity.type
_entity.pdbx_description
1 polymer ?
#
loop_
_entity_poly.entity_id
_entity_poly.type
_entity_poly.pdbx_seq_one_letter_code
_entity_poly.pdbx_strand_id
1 'polypeptide(L)'
;MICLLLKMYVLIVFNSPRRLNFGREGRSIALRVNHFKITMPQGFLHHHRIEIEPDLCSRVLNREIIQSMVSAFKDNFGCLRPVFDGRKNLYTRNPLPISENKIELEVTLT
;
A
#
# COMPACT_ATOMS: atom_id res chain seq x y z
N MET A 1 -20.77 -38.76 -18.82
CA MET A 1 -21.56 -38.08 -17.77
C MET A 1 -20.62 -37.64 -16.65
N ILE A 2 -20.12 -36.41 -16.71
CA ILE A 2 -19.32 -35.83 -15.63
C ILE A 2 -20.28 -35.01 -14.77
N CYS A 3 -20.50 -35.48 -13.54
CA CYS A 3 -21.34 -34.81 -12.56
C CYS A 3 -20.56 -33.62 -11.99
N LEU A 4 -20.82 -32.42 -12.51
CA LEU A 4 -20.36 -31.16 -11.90
C LEU A 4 -21.17 -30.92 -10.62
N LEU A 5 -20.65 -31.42 -9.51
CA LEU A 5 -21.10 -31.05 -8.16
C LEU A 5 -20.66 -29.60 -7.90
N LEU A 6 -21.50 -28.65 -8.29
CA LEU A 6 -21.47 -27.27 -7.81
C LEU A 6 -21.72 -27.29 -6.29
N LYS A 7 -20.66 -27.37 -5.49
CA LYS A 7 -20.74 -27.04 -4.07
C LYS A 7 -21.10 -25.56 -3.96
N MET A 8 -22.35 -25.27 -3.62
CA MET A 8 -22.73 -23.96 -3.09
C MET A 8 -22.03 -23.78 -1.75
N TYR A 9 -20.85 -23.16 -1.76
CA TYR A 9 -20.24 -22.62 -0.56
C TYR A 9 -21.08 -21.40 -0.15
N VAL A 10 -21.93 -21.57 0.86
CA VAL A 10 -22.51 -20.43 1.57
C VAL A 10 -21.35 -19.73 2.28
N LEU A 11 -20.87 -18.63 1.70
CA LEU A 11 -19.85 -17.80 2.32
C LEU A 11 -20.51 -17.10 3.52
N ILE A 12 -20.40 -17.67 4.71
CA ILE A 12 -20.88 -17.02 5.94
C ILE A 12 -19.93 -15.85 6.20
N VAL A 13 -20.36 -14.65 5.83
CA VAL A 13 -19.64 -13.41 6.13
C VAL A 13 -19.92 -13.06 7.58
N PHE A 14 -18.97 -13.38 8.46
CA PHE A 14 -19.02 -12.94 9.85
C PHE A 14 -18.62 -11.46 9.92
N ASN A 15 -19.61 -10.58 10.01
CA ASN A 15 -19.39 -9.17 10.28
C ASN A 15 -19.34 -8.96 11.80
N SER A 16 -18.24 -8.36 12.28
CA SER A 16 -18.15 -7.95 13.69
C SER A 16 -19.31 -6.99 14.03
N PRO A 17 -20.02 -7.19 15.16
CA PRO A 17 -21.12 -6.32 15.54
C PRO A 17 -20.62 -4.89 15.79
N ARG A 18 -21.45 -3.91 15.43
CA ARG A 18 -21.14 -2.50 15.75
C ARG A 18 -21.12 -2.29 17.26
N ARG A 19 -20.28 -1.35 17.73
CA ARG A 19 -20.29 -0.91 19.13
C ARG A 19 -21.69 -0.38 19.46
N LEU A 20 -22.38 -1.06 20.38
CA LEU A 20 -23.74 -0.72 20.77
C LEU A 20 -23.80 0.62 21.51
N ASN A 21 -22.99 0.79 22.55
CA ASN A 21 -22.99 1.96 23.43
C ASN A 21 -21.62 2.20 24.08
N PHE A 22 -21.46 3.34 24.76
CA PHE A 22 -20.31 3.65 25.62
C PHE A 22 -20.63 3.34 27.10
N GLY A 23 -19.63 2.91 27.87
CA GLY A 23 -19.76 2.68 29.30
C GLY A 23 -20.02 3.99 30.07
N ARG A 24 -20.81 3.92 31.15
CA ARG A 24 -21.23 5.08 31.96
C ARG A 24 -20.82 5.02 33.42
N GLU A 25 -20.56 3.81 33.93
CA GLU A 25 -20.17 3.59 35.31
C GLU A 25 -18.72 4.01 35.57
N GLY A 26 -18.46 4.49 36.79
CA GLY A 26 -17.13 4.88 37.26
C GLY A 26 -16.87 6.38 37.25
N ARG A 27 -15.77 6.77 37.90
CA ARG A 27 -15.34 8.17 37.98
C ARG A 27 -14.50 8.54 36.77
N SER A 28 -14.84 9.66 36.12
CA SER A 28 -14.04 10.19 35.01
C SER A 28 -12.62 10.54 35.44
N ILE A 29 -11.64 10.18 34.61
CA ILE A 29 -10.22 10.50 34.79
C ILE A 29 -9.63 11.01 33.47
N ALA A 30 -8.84 12.07 33.55
CA ALA A 30 -8.14 12.60 32.40
C ALA A 30 -6.95 11.71 32.05
N LEU A 31 -6.87 11.26 30.80
CA LEU A 31 -5.78 10.44 30.29
C LEU A 31 -5.04 11.16 29.16
N ARG A 32 -3.73 10.94 29.09
CA ARG A 32 -2.93 11.22 27.91
C ARG A 32 -2.55 9.88 27.29
N VAL A 33 -2.69 9.78 25.99
CA VAL A 33 -2.36 8.57 25.22
C VAL A 33 -1.37 8.91 24.13
N ASN A 34 -0.59 7.93 23.71
CA ASN A 34 0.35 8.06 22.60
C ASN A 34 -0.38 7.96 21.25
N HIS A 35 -1.53 8.62 21.13
CA HIS A 35 -2.34 8.66 19.92
C HIS A 35 -2.42 10.11 19.42
N PHE A 36 -1.78 10.36 18.29
CA PHE A 36 -1.71 11.67 17.66
C PHE A 36 -2.76 11.76 16.56
N LYS A 37 -3.62 12.79 16.62
CA LYS A 37 -4.64 13.02 15.60
C LYS A 37 -3.96 13.45 14.29
N ILE A 38 -4.21 12.72 13.21
CA ILE A 38 -3.74 13.03 11.86
C ILE A 38 -4.94 13.47 11.01
N THR A 39 -4.75 14.51 10.19
CA THR A 39 -5.73 14.92 9.18
C THR A 39 -5.26 14.44 7.81
N MET A 40 -6.07 13.62 7.15
CA MET A 40 -5.77 13.13 5.81
C MET A 40 -6.18 14.17 4.76
N PRO A 41 -5.30 14.50 3.80
CA PRO A 41 -5.68 15.36 2.68
C PRO A 41 -6.68 14.62 1.78
N GLN A 42 -7.60 15.37 1.19
CA GLN A 42 -8.50 14.84 0.16
C GLN A 42 -7.73 14.60 -1.15
N GLY A 43 -8.17 13.59 -1.91
CA GLY A 43 -7.64 13.26 -3.22
C GLY A 43 -7.48 11.77 -3.46
N PHE A 44 -6.84 11.45 -4.59
CA PHE A 44 -6.58 10.07 -4.98
C PHE A 44 -5.15 9.66 -4.61
N LEU A 45 -5.01 8.37 -4.28
CA LEU A 45 -3.72 7.72 -4.11
C LEU A 45 -3.58 6.71 -5.24
N HIS A 46 -2.51 6.83 -6.03
CA HIS A 46 -2.24 5.92 -7.13
C HIS A 46 -1.34 4.80 -6.64
N HIS A 47 -1.80 3.57 -6.80
CA HIS A 47 -1.06 2.36 -6.43
C HIS A 47 -0.46 1.73 -7.68
N HIS A 48 0.83 1.44 -7.62
CA HIS A 48 1.57 0.75 -8.67
C HIS A 48 2.21 -0.50 -8.10
N ARG A 49 2.08 -1.60 -8.84
CA ARG A 49 2.73 -2.87 -8.50
C ARG A 49 4.11 -2.91 -9.13
N ILE A 50 5.13 -3.13 -8.31
CA ILE A 50 6.54 -3.24 -8.73
C ILE A 50 7.01 -4.67 -8.52
N GLU A 51 7.80 -5.16 -9.49
CA GLU A 51 8.49 -6.44 -9.42
C GLU A 51 9.98 -6.17 -9.67
N ILE A 52 10.82 -6.60 -8.73
CA ILE A 52 12.28 -6.42 -8.76
C ILE A 52 12.88 -7.79 -9.03
N GLU A 53 13.71 -7.89 -10.05
CA GLU A 53 14.43 -9.11 -10.41
C GLU A 53 15.96 -8.85 -10.35
N PRO A 54 16.75 -9.76 -9.74
CA PRO A 54 16.32 -10.94 -8.98
C PRO A 54 15.59 -10.55 -7.67
N ASP A 55 14.74 -11.44 -7.14
CA ASP A 55 14.08 -11.19 -5.86
C ASP A 55 15.08 -11.35 -4.71
N LEU A 56 15.69 -10.23 -4.31
CA LEU A 56 16.79 -10.18 -3.35
C LEU A 56 16.32 -10.32 -1.88
N CYS A 57 15.01 -10.46 -1.63
CA CYS A 57 14.34 -10.61 -0.32
C CYS A 57 14.56 -9.47 0.71
N SER A 58 15.63 -8.68 0.62
CA SER A 58 16.00 -7.62 1.55
C SER A 58 15.20 -6.35 1.31
N ARG A 59 14.35 -5.98 2.27
CA ARG A 59 13.55 -4.74 2.20
C ARG A 59 14.40 -3.47 2.18
N VAL A 60 15.59 -3.51 2.80
CA VAL A 60 16.50 -2.36 2.83
C VAL A 60 17.05 -2.13 1.44
N LEU A 61 17.60 -3.18 0.83
CA LEU A 61 18.15 -3.13 -0.53
C LEU A 61 17.06 -2.77 -1.56
N ASN A 62 15.86 -3.33 -1.43
CA ASN A 62 14.74 -2.97 -2.32
C ASN A 62 14.40 -1.48 -2.23
N ARG A 63 14.49 -0.85 -1.05
CA ARG A 63 14.28 0.59 -0.91
C ARG A 63 15.41 1.40 -1.55
N GLU A 64 16.65 0.95 -1.43
CA GLU A 64 17.79 1.58 -2.10
C GLU A 64 17.66 1.49 -3.62
N ILE A 65 17.27 0.33 -4.16
CA ILE A 65 17.00 0.14 -5.60
C ILE A 65 15.92 1.12 -6.07
N ILE A 66 14.78 1.19 -5.36
CA ILE A 66 13.71 2.13 -5.74
C ILE A 66 14.14 3.58 -5.60
N GLN A 67 14.95 3.92 -4.60
CA GLN A 67 15.49 5.27 -4.45
C GLN A 67 16.43 5.65 -5.61
N SER A 68 17.30 4.72 -6.02
CA SER A 68 18.17 4.88 -7.18
C SER A 68 17.36 4.99 -8.48
N MET A 69 16.33 4.16 -8.65
CA MET A 69 15.41 4.21 -9.79
C MET A 69 14.73 5.59 -9.90
N VAL A 70 14.15 6.09 -8.80
CA VAL A 70 13.49 7.41 -8.81
C VAL A 70 14.48 8.54 -9.09
N SER A 71 15.74 8.37 -8.66
CA SER A 71 16.82 9.35 -8.90
C SER A 71 17.36 9.33 -10.33
N ALA A 72 17.41 8.15 -10.97
CA ALA A 72 17.87 7.97 -12.34
C ALA A 72 16.80 8.38 -13.36
N PHE A 73 15.54 8.02 -13.14
CA PHE A 73 14.43 8.27 -14.05
C PHE A 73 13.64 9.54 -13.70
N LYS A 74 14.35 10.64 -13.38
CA LYS A 74 13.71 11.93 -13.00
C LYS A 74 12.79 12.49 -14.07
N ASP A 75 13.00 12.20 -15.35
CA ASP A 75 12.10 12.66 -16.41
C ASP A 75 10.71 12.02 -16.30
N ASN A 76 10.63 10.78 -15.81
CA ASN A 76 9.37 10.05 -15.61
C ASN A 76 8.72 10.36 -14.26
N PHE A 77 9.52 10.50 -13.20
CA PHE A 77 9.00 10.78 -11.85
C PHE A 77 8.82 12.28 -11.58
N GLY A 78 9.45 13.16 -12.36
CA GLY A 78 9.42 14.61 -12.20
C GLY A 78 9.70 15.02 -10.75
N CYS A 79 8.77 15.78 -10.18
CA CYS A 79 8.80 16.21 -8.77
C CYS A 79 8.07 15.23 -7.82
N LEU A 80 7.63 14.06 -8.30
CA LEU A 80 6.92 13.10 -7.48
C LEU A 80 7.86 12.47 -6.46
N ARG A 81 7.34 12.30 -5.26
CA ARG A 81 8.02 11.60 -4.16
C ARG A 81 7.24 10.32 -3.88
N PRO A 82 7.48 9.25 -4.65
CA PRO A 82 6.79 7.99 -4.44
C PRO A 82 7.18 7.38 -3.09
N VAL A 83 6.25 6.65 -2.48
CA VAL A 83 6.48 5.93 -1.23
C VAL A 83 6.38 4.44 -1.49
N PHE A 84 7.41 3.70 -1.08
CA PHE A 84 7.53 2.27 -1.31
C PHE A 84 7.49 1.48 -0.01
N ASP A 85 6.70 0.40 0.02
CA ASP A 85 6.54 -0.43 1.22
C ASP A 85 7.77 -1.33 1.51
N GLY A 86 8.66 -1.51 0.53
CA GLY A 86 9.83 -2.39 0.59
C GLY A 86 9.62 -3.75 -0.09
N ARG A 87 8.46 -3.96 -0.72
CA ARG A 87 8.09 -5.21 -1.39
C ARG A 87 7.61 -4.97 -2.81
N LYS A 88 6.31 -4.75 -3.01
CA LYS A 88 5.68 -4.68 -4.34
C LYS A 88 4.79 -3.47 -4.52
N ASN A 89 4.61 -2.65 -3.48
CA ASN A 89 3.62 -1.58 -3.51
C ASN A 89 4.30 -0.22 -3.49
N LEU A 90 4.13 0.52 -4.58
CA LEU A 90 4.57 1.90 -4.74
C LEU A 90 3.35 2.81 -4.80
N TYR A 91 3.38 3.92 -4.06
CA TYR A 91 2.28 4.87 -4.00
C TYR A 91 2.71 6.26 -4.45
N THR A 92 1.90 6.90 -5.29
CA THR A 92 2.13 8.28 -5.76
C THR A 92 0.90 9.14 -5.56
N ARG A 93 1.11 10.45 -5.38
CA ARG A 93 0.02 11.44 -5.27
C ARG A 93 -0.63 11.75 -6.62
N ASN A 94 0.16 11.81 -7.68
CA ASN A 94 -0.33 12.00 -9.05
C ASN A 94 -0.04 10.73 -9.88
N PRO A 95 -0.77 10.51 -10.98
CA PRO A 95 -0.48 9.41 -11.88
C PRO A 95 0.91 9.60 -12.49
N LEU A 96 1.64 8.49 -12.66
CA LEU A 96 2.88 8.49 -13.43
C LEU A 96 2.53 8.66 -14.93
N PRO A 97 3.39 9.30 -15.74
CA PRO A 97 3.20 9.42 -17.19
C PRO A 97 3.50 8.09 -17.91
N ILE A 98 2.95 7.00 -17.36
CA ILE A 98 3.16 5.63 -17.81
C ILE A 98 1.80 5.16 -18.32
N SER A 99 1.77 4.61 -19.53
CA SER A 99 0.57 3.91 -20.04
C SER A 99 0.19 2.76 -19.11
N GLU A 100 -1.01 2.20 -19.23
CA GLU A 100 -1.43 1.00 -18.45
C GLU A 100 -0.54 -0.24 -18.70
N ASN A 101 0.42 -0.16 -19.61
CA ASN A 101 1.36 -1.23 -19.93
C ASN A 101 2.50 -1.33 -18.91
N LYS A 102 3.00 -2.57 -18.74
CA LYS A 102 4.22 -2.85 -17.97
C LYS A 102 5.41 -2.12 -18.61
N ILE A 103 6.20 -1.44 -17.78
CA ILE A 103 7.50 -0.88 -18.16
C ILE A 103 8.58 -1.65 -17.43
N GLU A 104 9.63 -1.99 -18.15
CA GLU A 104 10.84 -2.59 -17.60
C GLU A 104 11.91 -1.50 -17.52
N LEU A 105 12.48 -1.31 -16.32
CA LEU A 105 13.49 -0.30 -16.04
C LEU A 105 14.72 -1.01 -15.51
N GLU A 106 15.87 -0.77 -16.15
CA GLU A 106 17.15 -1.23 -15.64
C GLU A 106 17.71 -0.20 -14.66
N VAL A 107 18.11 -0.67 -13.47
CA VAL A 107 18.59 0.18 -12.38
C VAL A 107 19.95 -0.31 -11.94
N THR A 108 20.96 0.55 -12.06
CA THR A 108 22.31 0.29 -11.56
C THR A 108 22.46 0.95 -10.19
N LEU A 109 22.84 0.15 -9.18
CA LEU A 109 23.20 0.69 -7.87
C LEU A 109 24.60 1.31 -7.97
N THR A 110 24.70 2.62 -7.75
CA THR A 110 25.95 3.38 -7.68
C THR A 110 26.40 3.59 -6.24
#